data_AF-A0AAW0ASD1-F1
#
_entry.id   AF-A0AAW0ASD1-F1
#
_cell.length_a   1.000
_cell.length_b   1.000
_cell.length_c   1.000
_cell.angle_alpha   90.00
_cell.angle_beta   90.00
_cell.angle_gamma   90.00
#
_symmetry.space_group_name_H-M   'P 1'
#
loop_
_entity.id
_entity.type
_entity.pdbx_description
1 polymer ?
#
loop_
_entity_poly.entity_id
_entity_poly.type
_entity_poly.pdbx_seq_one_letter_code
_entity_poly.pdbx_strand_id
1 'polypeptide(L)' 'PAGTGKSAIAQSFCEELQAQTSLAGSLFFKRGHPSRGNATKLWPTIAYQLALISP' A
#
# COMPACT_ATOMS: atom_id res chain seq x y z
N PRO A 1 15.73 -8.32 12.10
CA PRO A 1 14.63 -8.50 13.09
C PRO A 1 13.27 -8.05 12.53
N ALA A 2 12.17 -8.58 13.06
CA ALA A 2 10.89 -7.86 12.99
C ALA A 2 11.04 -6.55 13.77
N GLY A 3 10.43 -5.46 13.30
CA GLY A 3 10.56 -4.15 13.94
C GLY A 3 11.76 -3.29 13.52
N THR A 4 12.61 -3.73 12.59
CA THR A 4 13.72 -2.91 12.04
C THR A 4 13.26 -1.83 11.04
N GLY A 5 12.01 -1.36 11.12
CA GLY A 5 11.54 -0.23 10.30
C GLY A 5 11.32 -0.48 8.79
N LYS A 6 11.48 -1.70 8.26
CA LYS A 6 11.25 -1.98 6.82
C LYS A 6 9.89 -1.47 6.30
N SER A 7 8.82 -1.77 7.05
CA SER A 7 7.48 -1.28 6.71
C SER A 7 7.34 0.23 6.90
N ALA A 8 8.07 0.82 7.85
CA ALA A 8 8.08 2.26 8.05
C ALA A 8 8.76 2.97 6.87
N ILE A 9 9.89 2.47 6.39
CA ILE A 9 10.57 3.03 5.20
C ILE A 9 9.66 2.93 3.96
N ALA A 10 9.03 1.77 3.73
CA ALA A 10 8.11 1.61 2.61
C ALA A 10 6.88 2.53 2.73
N GLN A 11 6.39 2.78 3.95
CA GLN A 11 5.32 3.74 4.19
C GLN A 11 5.78 5.17 3.90
N SER A 12 6.92 5.61 4.44
CA SER A 12 7.47 6.95 4.19
C SER A 12 7.70 7.21 2.71
N PHE A 13 8.22 6.22 1.98
CA PHE A 13 8.38 6.32 0.53
C PHE A 13 7.04 6.50 -0.20
N CYS A 14 5.98 5.79 0.22
CA CYS A 14 4.64 6.00 -0.35
C CYS A 14 4.10 7.39 -0.01
N GLU A 15 4.31 7.90 1.20
CA GLU A 15 3.89 9.24 1.61
C GLU A 15 4.59 10.33 0.77
N GLU A 16 5.89 10.17 0.49
CA GLU A 16 6.64 11.06 -0.40
C GLU A 16 6.09 11.05 -1.84
N LEU A 17 5.81 9.88 -2.41
CA LEU A 17 5.21 9.76 -3.76
C LEU A 17 3.77 10.33 -3.78
N GLN A 18 3.01 10.15 -2.72
CA GLN A 18 1.66 10.70 -2.61
C GLN A 18 1.70 12.23 -2.59
N ALA A 19 2.63 12.84 -1.85
CA ALA A 19 2.84 14.28 -1.84
C ALA A 19 3.24 14.84 -3.21
N GLN A 20 3.90 14.03 -4.03
CA GLN A 20 4.27 14.36 -5.42
C GLN A 20 3.16 14.04 -6.44
N THR A 21 1.99 13.57 -6.00
CA THR A 21 0.91 13.09 -6.88
C THR A 21 1.35 11.99 -7.86
N SER A 22 2.40 11.24 -7.52
CA SER A 22 2.98 10.16 -8.34
C SER A 22 2.65 8.76 -7.82
N LEU A 23 2.00 8.66 -6.65
CA LEU A 23 1.56 7.38 -6.09
C LEU A 23 0.24 6.92 -6.74
N ALA A 24 0.34 5.90 -7.60
CA ALA A 24 -0.80 5.22 -8.21
C ALA A 24 -1.58 4.31 -7.24
N GLY A 25 -0.91 3.76 -6.23
CA GLY A 25 -1.52 2.88 -5.24
C GLY A 25 -0.49 2.26 -4.30
N SER A 26 -0.95 1.76 -3.15
CA SER A 26 -0.13 1.05 -2.17
C SER A 26 -0.93 0.01 -1.38
N LEU A 27 -0.28 -1.10 -1.02
CA LEU A 27 -0.83 -2.12 -0.13
C LEU A 27 0.24 -2.70 0.80
N PHE A 28 -0.04 -2.73 2.10
CA PHE A 28 0.85 -3.27 3.12
C PHE A 28 0.25 -4.52 3.77
N PHE A 29 0.92 -5.66 3.61
CA PHE A 29 0.48 -6.90 4.24
C PHE A 29 0.69 -6.89 5.75
N LYS A 30 -0.33 -7.32 6.50
CA LYS A 30 -0.28 -7.48 7.96
C LYS A 30 -0.79 -8.87 8.33
N ARG A 31 0.09 -9.70 8.89
CA ARG A 31 -0.26 -11.05 9.38
C ARG A 31 -1.36 -10.95 10.44
N GLY A 32 -2.36 -11.84 10.36
CA GLY A 32 -3.50 -11.86 11.26
C GLY A 32 -4.56 -10.77 11.01
N HIS A 33 -4.36 -9.88 10.03
CA HIS A 33 -5.38 -8.91 9.66
C HIS A 33 -6.29 -9.49 8.55
N PRO A 34 -7.62 -9.58 8.75
CA PRO A 34 -8.50 -10.30 7.83
C PRO A 34 -8.49 -9.74 6.39
N SER A 35 -8.35 -8.42 6.22
CA SER A 35 -8.26 -7.78 4.90
C SER A 35 -6.84 -7.60 4.37
N ARG A 36 -5.83 -7.45 5.23
CA ARG A 36 -4.43 -7.15 4.85
C ARG A 36 -3.51 -8.36 4.96
N GLY A 37 -4.01 -9.52 5.34
CA GLY A 37 -3.29 -10.79 5.29
C GLY A 37 -3.64 -11.62 4.05
N ASN A 38 -4.63 -11.20 3.26
CA ASN A 38 -5.15 -11.94 2.13
C ASN A 38 -4.55 -11.44 0.80
N ALA A 39 -3.70 -12.26 0.18
CA ALA A 39 -3.05 -11.94 -1.09
C ALA A 39 -4.05 -11.72 -2.24
N THR A 40 -5.27 -12.29 -2.17
CA THR A 40 -6.29 -12.06 -3.20
C THR A 40 -6.78 -10.62 -3.26
N LYS A 41 -6.49 -9.81 -2.24
CA LYS A 41 -6.83 -8.39 -2.19
C LYS A 41 -5.80 -7.48 -2.85
N LEU A 42 -4.62 -7.99 -3.26
CA LEU A 42 -3.58 -7.18 -3.89
C LEU A 42 -4.07 -6.45 -5.13
N TRP A 43 -4.48 -7.20 -6.16
CA TRP A 43 -4.90 -6.61 -7.43
C TRP A 43 -6.19 -5.78 -7.31
N PRO A 44 -7.25 -6.24 -6.61
CA PRO A 44 -8.46 -5.43 -6.45
C PRO A 44 -8.20 -4.10 -5.72
N THR A 45 -7.32 -4.07 -4.71
CA THR A 45 -7.01 -2.83 -3.99
C THR A 45 -6.25 -1.85 -4.89
N ILE A 46 -5.25 -2.30 -5.64
CA ILE A 46 -4.51 -1.43 -6.56
C ILE A 46 -5.42 -0.92 -7.69
N ALA A 47 -6.25 -1.78 -8.29
CA ALA A 47 -7.19 -1.38 -9.33
C ALA A 47 -8.21 -0.33 -8.84
N TYR A 48 -8.74 -0.51 -7.62
CA TYR A 48 -9.64 0.45 -7.01
C TYR A 48 -8.95 1.81 -6.75
N GLN A 49 -7.72 1.80 -6.22
CA GLN A 49 -6.96 3.03 -5.98
C GLN A 49 -6.66 3.78 -7.29
N LEU A 50 -6.29 3.07 -8.36
CA LEU A 50 -6.11 3.64 -9.70
C LEU A 50 -7.39 4.29 -10.23
N ALA A 51 -8.54 3.63 -10.07
CA ALA A 51 -9.84 4.16 -10.51
C ALA A 51 -10.29 5.41 -9.74
N LEU A 52 -9.74 5.67 -8.54
CA LEU A 52 -9.99 6.93 -7.83
C LEU A 52 -9.14 8.08 -8.36
N ILE A 53 -8.00 7.78 -8.99
CA ILE A 53 -7.05 8.76 -9.51
C ILE A 53 -7.33 9.06 -10.99
N SER A 54 -7.81 8.08 -11.76
CA SER A 54 -8.27 8.25 -13.14
C SER A 54 -9.81 8.23 -13.18
N PRO A 55 -10.48 9.37 -13.47
CA PRO A 55 -11.93 9.40 -13.67
C PRO A 55 -12.38 8.58 -14.89
#